data_AF-A0A8J4EV04-F1
#
_entry.id   AF-A0A8J4EV04-F1
#
_cell.length_a   1.000
_cell.length_b   1.000
_cell.length_c   1.000
_cell.angle_alpha   90.00
_cell.angle_beta   90.00
_cell.angle_gamma   90.00
#
_symmetry.space_group_name_H-M   'P 1'
#
loop_
_entity.id
_entity.type
_entity.pdbx_description
1 polymer ?
#
loop_
_entity_poly.entity_id
_entity_poly.type
_entity_poly.pdbx_seq_one_letter_code
_entity_poly.pdbx_strand_id
1 'polypeptide(L)'
;MCGGVLSILFFIPHIEGALAAYYDVSTVSQRTSTYLLNVHRPTEGFLWDQVYDDHHPLDVGHKIMADLVVNLIQEVAVRLVVSPMTPAELNLPEMPLPPPMHEGNFEPLGTTCLVDEAFRGIAIATEGWQWVNEGTEAKPKWGFVSTTPGRQLILRLGETAHNDILSSRPNGTFPVLFQFLVSYTSIMGKAIIDCHSGCNCKQTLADGHITEKISVTRMMQIHIHWPAHSGPCDLKVTVSNETSTEGHKFKVRA
;
A
#
# COMPACT_ATOMS: atom_id res chain seq x y z
N MET A 1 9.19 6.35 -0.65
CA MET A 1 8.20 5.43 -0.05
C MET A 1 6.83 5.86 -0.55
N CYS A 2 6.21 5.09 -1.43
CA CYS A 2 4.79 5.31 -1.67
C CYS A 2 4.05 5.07 -0.38
N GLY A 3 3.13 5.97 -0.06
CA GLY A 3 2.43 6.01 1.22
C GLY A 3 1.84 4.65 1.56
N GLY A 4 2.63 3.82 2.23
CA GLY A 4 2.11 2.81 3.13
C GLY A 4 1.32 3.64 4.11
N VAL A 5 0.01 3.53 4.04
CA VAL A 5 -0.78 3.70 5.24
C VAL A 5 -0.07 2.79 6.23
N LEU A 6 0.52 3.37 7.26
CA LEU A 6 0.93 2.62 8.43
C LEU A 6 -0.39 2.06 8.95
N SER A 7 -0.79 0.90 8.44
CA SER A 7 -1.94 0.19 8.94
C SER A 7 -1.52 -0.22 10.33
N ILE A 8 -1.96 0.56 11.31
CA ILE A 8 -1.97 0.15 12.71
C ILE A 8 -3.01 -0.97 12.75
N LEU A 9 -2.62 -2.16 12.29
CA LEU A 9 -3.44 -3.37 12.34
C LEU A 9 -3.49 -3.77 13.80
N PHE A 10 -4.54 -3.33 14.49
CA PHE A 10 -4.83 -3.76 15.86
C PHE A 10 -5.07 -5.29 15.99
N PHE A 11 -5.11 -6.04 14.88
CA PHE A 11 -5.70 -7.39 14.85
C PHE A 11 -4.83 -8.56 14.37
N ILE A 12 -3.62 -8.38 13.83
CA ILE A 12 -2.79 -9.53 13.40
C ILE A 12 -1.38 -9.61 14.00
N PRO A 13 -1.12 -9.20 15.26
CA PRO A 13 0.23 -9.14 15.83
C PRO A 13 1.00 -10.48 15.82
N HIS A 14 0.31 -11.59 15.57
CA HIS A 14 0.93 -12.90 15.38
C HIS A 14 1.84 -12.96 14.15
N ILE A 15 1.46 -12.34 13.03
CA ILE A 15 2.26 -12.43 11.78
C ILE A 15 3.42 -11.44 11.85
N GLU A 16 3.18 -10.18 12.21
CA GLU A 16 4.27 -9.21 12.31
C GLU A 16 5.23 -9.57 13.46
N GLY A 17 4.73 -10.08 14.58
CA GLY A 17 5.56 -10.56 15.68
C GLY A 17 6.41 -11.78 15.28
N ALA A 18 5.87 -12.71 14.50
CA ALA A 18 6.63 -13.85 14.01
C ALA A 18 7.69 -13.44 12.97
N LEU A 19 7.38 -12.49 12.07
CA LEU A 19 8.36 -11.91 11.16
C LEU A 19 9.48 -11.20 11.91
N ALA A 20 9.14 -10.39 12.91
CA ALA A 20 10.11 -9.72 13.75
C ALA A 20 11.03 -10.70 14.48
N ALA A 21 10.47 -11.75 15.07
CA ALA A 21 11.26 -12.80 15.70
C ALA A 21 12.15 -13.56 14.70
N TYR A 22 11.63 -13.83 13.49
CA TYR A 22 12.38 -14.52 12.44
C TYR A 22 13.59 -13.72 11.94
N TYR A 23 13.46 -12.40 11.83
CA TYR A 23 14.52 -11.49 11.37
C TYR A 23 15.28 -10.80 12.51
N ASP A 24 15.07 -11.22 13.75
CA ASP A 24 15.67 -10.62 14.96
C ASP A 24 15.50 -9.09 15.06
N VAL A 25 14.29 -8.61 14.72
CA VAL A 25 13.93 -7.18 14.76
C VAL A 25 13.19 -6.86 16.05
N SER A 26 13.64 -5.81 16.74
CA SER A 26 12.95 -5.28 17.92
C SER A 26 11.57 -4.73 17.57
N THR A 27 10.57 -5.02 18.39
CA THR A 27 9.18 -4.54 18.18
C THR A 27 8.56 -4.00 19.47
N VAL A 28 7.63 -3.06 19.30
CA VAL A 28 6.72 -2.61 20.37
C VAL A 28 5.29 -2.83 19.90
N SER A 29 4.39 -3.20 20.82
CA SER A 29 2.99 -3.47 20.49
C SER A 29 2.05 -2.74 21.44
N GLN A 30 1.24 -1.83 20.90
CA GLN A 30 0.15 -1.21 21.66
C GLN A 30 -0.84 -2.25 22.19
N ARG A 31 -1.03 -3.36 21.47
CA ARG A 31 -1.93 -4.41 21.95
C ARG A 31 -1.43 -5.01 23.27
N THR A 32 -0.13 -5.25 23.44
CA THR A 32 0.38 -5.77 24.71
C THR A 32 0.58 -4.67 25.75
N SER A 33 0.87 -3.44 25.33
CA SER A 33 1.15 -2.33 26.24
C SER A 33 -0.10 -1.63 26.79
N THR A 34 -1.12 -1.38 25.96
CA THR A 34 -2.26 -0.53 26.33
C THR A 34 -3.59 -1.27 26.31
N TYR A 35 -3.80 -2.29 25.45
CA TYR A 35 -5.11 -2.95 25.32
C TYR A 35 -5.65 -3.50 26.65
N LEU A 36 -4.77 -4.02 27.52
CA LEU A 36 -5.16 -4.45 28.85
C LEU A 36 -5.78 -3.30 29.66
N LEU A 37 -5.18 -2.10 29.59
CA LEU A 37 -5.65 -0.89 30.29
C LEU A 37 -6.87 -0.27 29.60
N ASN A 38 -7.01 -0.44 28.29
CA ASN A 38 -8.13 0.11 27.54
C ASN A 38 -9.41 -0.73 27.72
N VAL A 39 -9.30 -2.07 27.70
CA VAL A 39 -10.44 -2.98 27.59
C VAL A 39 -10.63 -3.86 28.82
N HIS A 40 -9.57 -4.50 29.31
CA HIS A 40 -9.69 -5.51 30.37
C HIS A 40 -9.64 -4.92 31.79
N ARG A 41 -8.93 -3.80 31.95
CA ARG A 41 -8.81 -3.02 33.18
C ARG A 41 -8.95 -1.53 32.84
N PRO A 42 -10.16 -1.09 32.44
CA PRO A 42 -10.40 0.30 32.03
C PRO A 42 -9.80 1.27 33.04
N THR A 43 -8.77 1.98 32.61
CA THR A 43 -7.99 2.90 33.44
C THR A 43 -8.15 4.30 32.89
N GLU A 44 -8.50 5.26 33.75
CA GLU A 44 -8.63 6.67 33.36
C GLU A 44 -7.32 7.18 32.70
N GLY A 45 -7.44 7.90 31.59
CA GLY A 45 -6.33 8.31 30.73
C GLY A 45 -5.91 7.27 29.67
N PHE A 46 -6.44 6.04 29.77
CA PHE A 46 -6.21 4.94 28.82
C PHE A 46 -7.51 4.37 28.26
N LEU A 47 -8.68 4.98 28.53
CA LEU A 47 -9.94 4.50 27.96
C LEU A 47 -9.91 4.60 26.42
N TRP A 48 -10.62 3.71 25.73
CA TRP A 48 -10.55 3.64 24.27
C TRP A 48 -10.90 4.99 23.61
N ASP A 49 -11.97 5.63 24.05
CA ASP A 49 -12.46 6.93 23.58
C ASP A 49 -11.60 8.13 24.00
N GLN A 50 -10.65 7.94 24.93
CA GLN A 50 -9.65 8.95 25.32
C GLN A 50 -8.37 8.84 24.49
N VAL A 51 -8.07 7.64 24.00
CA VAL A 51 -6.84 7.31 23.28
C VAL A 51 -7.06 7.29 21.77
N TYR A 52 -8.27 6.92 21.31
CA TYR A 52 -8.60 6.72 19.91
C TYR A 52 -9.94 7.37 19.50
N ASP A 53 -9.97 7.83 18.25
CA ASP A 53 -11.20 8.06 17.48
C ASP A 53 -11.31 6.93 16.44
N ASP A 54 -12.22 5.98 16.72
CA ASP A 54 -12.31 4.69 16.03
C ASP A 54 -11.00 3.89 16.09
N HIS A 55 -10.16 3.98 15.05
CA HIS A 55 -8.85 3.33 14.94
C HIS A 55 -7.69 4.32 14.85
N HIS A 56 -7.98 5.63 14.79
CA HIS A 56 -6.95 6.66 14.73
C HIS A 56 -6.59 7.12 16.15
N PRO A 57 -5.31 7.14 16.53
CA PRO A 57 -4.92 7.69 17.82
C PRO A 57 -5.25 9.19 17.90
N LEU A 58 -5.84 9.60 19.02
CA LEU A 58 -5.91 10.99 19.44
C LEU A 58 -4.53 11.48 19.90
N ASP A 59 -4.40 12.76 20.24
CA ASP A 59 -3.13 13.34 20.73
C ASP A 59 -2.54 12.55 21.92
N VAL A 60 -3.40 12.08 22.84
CA VAL A 60 -2.98 11.24 23.97
C VAL A 60 -2.48 9.89 23.49
N GLY A 61 -3.18 9.25 22.54
CA GLY A 61 -2.72 8.00 21.94
C GLY A 61 -1.38 8.14 21.23
N HIS A 62 -1.19 9.21 20.45
CA HIS A 62 0.11 9.49 19.83
C HIS A 62 1.24 9.66 20.85
N LYS A 63 0.98 10.32 21.98
CA LYS A 63 1.96 10.45 23.07
C LYS A 63 2.29 9.10 23.69
N ILE A 64 1.29 8.28 24.01
CA ILE A 64 1.50 6.93 24.53
C ILE A 64 2.33 6.09 23.56
N MET A 65 2.03 6.15 22.26
CA MET A 65 2.81 5.46 21.23
C MET A 65 4.27 5.92 21.20
N ALA A 66 4.51 7.22 21.30
CA ALA A 66 5.85 7.78 21.35
C ALA A 66 6.60 7.33 22.60
N ASP A 67 5.95 7.35 23.77
CA ASP A 67 6.53 6.93 25.04
C ASP A 67 6.96 5.46 25.02
N LEU A 68 6.18 4.57 24.37
CA LEU A 68 6.57 3.17 24.19
C LEU A 68 7.86 3.01 23.36
N VAL A 69 7.99 3.76 22.27
CA VAL A 69 9.20 3.73 21.43
C VAL A 69 10.40 4.34 22.16
N VAL A 70 10.20 5.47 22.85
CA VAL A 70 11.24 6.13 23.64
C VAL A 70 11.71 5.23 24.77
N ASN A 71 10.80 4.54 25.46
CA ASN A 71 11.14 3.58 26.50
C ASN A 71 11.99 2.42 25.95
N LEU A 72 11.65 1.83 24.80
CA LEU A 72 12.48 0.80 24.16
C LEU A 72 13.90 1.32 23.88
N ILE A 73 14.03 2.53 23.32
CA ILE A 73 15.35 3.13 23.01
C ILE A 73 16.15 3.35 24.30
N GLN A 74 15.51 3.87 25.35
CA GLN A 74 16.15 4.09 26.65
C GLN A 74 16.60 2.77 27.29
N GLU A 75 15.79 1.73 27.23
CA GLU A 75 16.16 0.40 27.72
C GLU A 75 17.36 -0.17 26.97
N VAL A 76 17.40 -0.04 25.64
CA VAL A 76 18.56 -0.45 24.82
C VAL A 76 19.80 0.33 25.22
N ALA A 77 19.70 1.65 25.38
CA ALA A 77 20.82 2.49 25.80
C ALA A 77 21.38 2.08 27.17
N VAL A 78 20.51 1.88 28.16
CA VAL A 78 20.90 1.42 29.50
C VAL A 78 21.54 0.03 29.43
N ARG A 79 20.98 -0.89 28.65
CA ARG A 79 21.55 -2.23 28.46
C ARG A 79 22.94 -2.17 27.85
N LEU A 80 23.18 -1.31 26.88
CA LEU A 80 24.50 -1.15 26.26
C LEU A 80 25.55 -0.56 27.21
N VAL A 81 25.13 0.21 28.23
CA VAL A 81 26.03 0.69 29.29
C VAL A 81 26.43 -0.46 30.23
N VAL A 82 25.47 -1.31 30.61
CA VAL A 82 25.69 -2.41 31.56
C VAL A 82 26.33 -3.64 30.90
N SER A 83 25.98 -3.88 29.63
CA SER A 83 26.45 -5.00 28.81
C SER A 83 26.80 -4.46 27.41
N PRO A 84 28.00 -3.90 27.24
CA PRO A 84 28.46 -3.41 25.94
C PRO A 84 28.47 -4.51 24.88
N MET A 85 28.27 -4.12 23.62
CA MET A 85 28.39 -5.04 22.49
C MET A 85 29.78 -5.66 22.42
N THR A 86 29.80 -6.97 22.24
CA THR A 86 30.99 -7.76 21.96
C THR A 86 31.46 -7.55 20.51
N PRO A 87 32.74 -7.81 20.20
CA PRO A 87 33.21 -7.80 18.81
C PRO A 87 32.41 -8.74 17.89
N ALA A 88 31.91 -9.87 18.41
CA ALA A 88 31.06 -10.77 17.62
C ALA A 88 29.73 -10.11 17.23
N GLU A 89 29.08 -9.42 18.16
CA GLU A 89 27.81 -8.70 17.92
C GLU A 89 27.98 -7.55 16.93
N LEU A 90 29.11 -6.84 16.97
CA LEU A 90 29.42 -5.77 16.00
C LEU A 90 29.56 -6.28 14.55
N ASN A 91 29.80 -7.58 14.36
CA ASN A 91 29.90 -8.20 13.05
C ASN A 91 28.57 -8.82 12.57
N LEU A 92 27.50 -8.81 13.40
CA LEU A 92 26.18 -9.32 13.00
C LEU A 92 25.60 -8.65 11.74
N PRO A 93 25.76 -7.33 11.50
CA PRO A 93 25.24 -6.69 10.29
C PRO A 93 25.84 -7.22 8.98
N GLU A 94 27.04 -7.83 9.05
CA GLU A 94 27.70 -8.44 7.89
C GLU A 94 27.24 -9.88 7.64
N MET A 95 26.47 -10.47 8.56
CA MET A 95 25.92 -11.80 8.36
C MET A 95 24.81 -11.75 7.30
N PRO A 96 24.72 -12.77 6.42
CA PRO A 96 23.63 -12.85 5.47
C PRO A 96 22.30 -12.94 6.21
N LEU A 97 21.28 -12.23 5.72
CA LEU A 97 19.91 -12.37 6.21
C LEU A 97 19.44 -13.82 6.03
N PRO A 98 18.59 -14.34 6.94
CA PRO A 98 17.93 -15.62 6.70
C PRO A 98 17.08 -15.54 5.41
N PRO A 99 16.81 -16.69 4.76
CA PRO A 99 15.93 -16.72 3.59
C PRO A 99 14.54 -16.17 3.92
N PRO A 100 13.67 -15.90 2.93
CA PRO A 100 12.29 -15.49 3.22
C PRO A 100 11.57 -16.44 4.18
N MET A 101 10.88 -15.89 5.19
CA MET A 101 10.10 -16.69 6.16
C MET A 101 9.02 -17.54 5.48
N HIS A 102 8.48 -17.08 4.35
CA HIS A 102 7.52 -17.82 3.53
C HIS A 102 8.14 -18.15 2.17
N GLU A 103 7.94 -19.39 1.72
CA GLU A 103 8.45 -19.86 0.44
C GLU A 103 7.97 -18.96 -0.72
N GLY A 104 8.91 -18.51 -1.55
CA GLY A 104 8.62 -17.64 -2.69
C GLY A 104 8.33 -16.18 -2.36
N ASN A 105 8.30 -15.79 -1.09
CA ASN A 105 8.03 -14.40 -0.64
C ASN A 105 9.29 -13.53 -0.63
N PHE A 106 9.97 -13.46 -1.77
CA PHE A 106 11.11 -12.56 -1.96
C PHE A 106 10.64 -11.13 -2.16
N GLU A 107 11.48 -10.16 -1.80
CA GLU A 107 11.22 -8.77 -2.14
C GLU A 107 11.03 -8.62 -3.67
N PRO A 108 10.06 -7.81 -4.10
CA PRO A 108 9.92 -7.50 -5.51
C PRO A 108 11.21 -6.85 -6.04
N LEU A 109 11.74 -7.41 -7.12
CA LEU A 109 13.02 -7.01 -7.74
C LEU A 109 13.01 -5.60 -8.34
N GLY A 110 11.83 -4.99 -8.43
CA GLY A 110 11.66 -3.57 -8.65
C GLY A 110 10.34 -3.11 -8.03
N THR A 111 10.39 -2.10 -7.17
CA THR A 111 9.20 -1.37 -6.71
C THR A 111 9.20 0.00 -7.34
N THR A 112 8.72 0.10 -8.58
CA THR A 112 8.39 1.41 -9.13
C THR A 112 7.00 1.77 -8.66
N CYS A 113 6.92 2.72 -7.74
CA CYS A 113 5.64 3.31 -7.39
C CYS A 113 5.51 4.68 -8.05
N LEU A 114 4.55 4.78 -8.96
CA LEU A 114 4.28 5.97 -9.73
C LEU A 114 3.09 6.68 -9.11
N VAL A 115 3.30 7.89 -8.62
CA VAL A 115 2.24 8.77 -8.09
C VAL A 115 2.40 10.14 -8.70
N ASP A 116 1.33 10.94 -8.65
CA ASP A 116 1.31 12.33 -9.14
C ASP A 116 1.86 12.44 -10.57
N GLU A 117 2.77 13.38 -10.85
CA GLU A 117 3.28 13.61 -12.21
C GLU A 117 4.04 12.40 -12.78
N ALA A 118 4.64 11.53 -11.94
CA ALA A 118 5.26 10.30 -12.42
C ALA A 118 4.21 9.29 -12.94
N PHE A 119 3.05 9.22 -12.28
CA PHE A 119 1.90 8.44 -12.75
C PHE A 119 1.28 9.06 -14.01
N ARG A 120 1.15 10.39 -14.04
CA ARG A 120 0.69 11.10 -15.24
C ARG A 120 1.56 10.80 -16.45
N GLY A 121 2.88 10.72 -16.25
CA GLY A 121 3.87 10.50 -17.30
C GLY A 121 3.76 9.15 -18.00
N ILE A 122 3.11 8.15 -17.40
CA ILE A 122 2.89 6.84 -18.05
C ILE A 122 1.59 6.74 -18.84
N ALA A 123 0.72 7.74 -18.79
CA ALA A 123 -0.50 7.73 -19.59
C ALA A 123 -0.18 8.10 -21.05
N ILE A 124 -0.34 7.14 -21.95
CA ILE A 124 -0.07 7.31 -23.39
C ILE A 124 -1.32 7.65 -24.19
N ALA A 125 -2.51 7.42 -23.63
CA ALA A 125 -3.79 7.87 -24.18
C ALA A 125 -4.81 8.10 -23.07
N THR A 126 -5.55 9.20 -23.13
CA THR A 126 -6.47 9.66 -22.08
C THR A 126 -7.85 10.02 -22.66
N GLU A 127 -8.42 9.17 -23.50
CA GLU A 127 -9.65 9.48 -24.22
C GLU A 127 -10.84 9.63 -23.26
N GLY A 128 -11.29 10.86 -23.01
CA GLY A 128 -12.36 11.14 -22.05
C GLY A 128 -11.94 11.02 -20.58
N TRP A 129 -10.63 10.97 -20.30
CA TRP A 129 -10.07 11.02 -18.95
C TRP A 129 -9.36 12.35 -18.72
N GLN A 130 -9.54 12.92 -17.53
CA GLN A 130 -8.96 14.20 -17.13
C GLN A 130 -8.01 14.02 -15.95
N TRP A 131 -6.86 14.67 -15.99
CA TRP A 131 -5.94 14.76 -14.85
C TRP A 131 -6.44 15.84 -13.89
N VAL A 132 -6.99 15.43 -12.74
CA VAL A 132 -7.71 16.34 -11.83
C VAL A 132 -7.15 16.26 -10.41
N ASN A 133 -6.93 17.43 -9.80
CA ASN A 133 -6.70 17.56 -8.37
C ASN A 133 -8.04 17.71 -7.66
N GLU A 134 -8.48 16.69 -6.94
CA GLU A 134 -9.69 16.74 -6.11
C GLU A 134 -9.36 17.02 -4.63
N GLY A 135 -8.13 17.41 -4.34
CA GLY A 135 -7.66 17.83 -3.03
C GLY A 135 -7.63 19.35 -2.90
N THR A 136 -6.82 19.83 -1.97
CA THR A 136 -6.49 21.25 -1.84
C THR A 136 -5.10 21.50 -2.40
N GLU A 137 -4.67 22.76 -2.56
CA GLU A 137 -3.26 23.06 -2.90
C GLU A 137 -2.29 22.51 -1.84
N ALA A 138 -2.65 22.58 -0.56
CA ALA A 138 -1.82 22.08 0.54
C ALA A 138 -1.77 20.55 0.63
N LYS A 139 -2.81 19.87 0.12
CA LYS A 139 -2.94 18.40 0.13
C LYS A 139 -3.52 17.95 -1.21
N PRO A 140 -2.72 17.99 -2.29
CA PRO A 140 -3.20 17.63 -3.62
C PRO A 140 -3.57 16.14 -3.66
N LYS A 141 -4.60 15.82 -4.43
CA LYS A 141 -5.08 14.47 -4.69
C LYS A 141 -5.26 14.29 -6.19
N TRP A 142 -4.14 14.27 -6.90
CA TRP A 142 -4.12 14.06 -8.34
C TRP A 142 -4.55 12.65 -8.73
N GLY A 143 -5.04 12.52 -9.95
CA GLY A 143 -5.45 11.26 -10.56
C GLY A 143 -6.19 11.48 -11.87
N PHE A 144 -6.30 10.43 -12.68
CA PHE A 144 -7.14 10.44 -13.87
C PHE A 144 -8.58 10.14 -13.50
N VAL A 145 -9.51 11.00 -13.91
CA VAL A 145 -10.95 10.87 -13.66
C VAL A 145 -11.69 10.78 -14.99
N SER A 146 -12.64 9.85 -15.08
CA SER A 146 -13.64 9.84 -16.15
C SER A 146 -15.01 9.54 -15.57
N THR A 147 -16.05 10.09 -16.20
CA THR A 147 -17.46 9.90 -15.82
C THR A 147 -18.29 9.37 -16.99
N THR A 148 -17.67 9.02 -18.11
CA THR A 148 -18.37 8.64 -19.34
C THR A 148 -18.08 7.17 -19.66
N PRO A 149 -19.10 6.31 -19.73
CA PRO A 149 -18.93 4.92 -20.08
C PRO A 149 -18.23 4.71 -21.43
N GLY A 150 -17.43 3.64 -21.52
CA GLY A 150 -16.68 3.27 -22.71
C GLY A 150 -15.38 4.06 -22.93
N ARG A 151 -15.11 5.12 -22.16
CA ARG A 151 -13.88 5.92 -22.27
C ARG A 151 -12.66 5.20 -21.73
N GLN A 152 -11.52 5.39 -22.39
CA GLN A 152 -10.32 4.58 -22.21
C GLN A 152 -9.12 5.41 -21.75
N LEU A 153 -8.39 4.87 -20.77
CA LEU A 153 -7.09 5.34 -20.33
C LEU A 153 -6.09 4.22 -20.60
N ILE A 154 -5.01 4.53 -21.32
CA ILE A 154 -3.94 3.58 -21.62
C ILE A 154 -2.68 4.00 -20.87
N LEU A 155 -2.15 3.09 -20.06
CA LEU A 155 -1.01 3.28 -19.17
C LEU A 155 0.13 2.37 -19.62
N ARG A 156 1.29 2.94 -19.94
CA ARG A 156 2.49 2.20 -20.32
C ARG A 156 3.37 1.91 -19.11
N LEU A 157 3.52 0.65 -18.76
CA LEU A 157 4.44 0.26 -17.69
C LEU A 157 5.89 0.48 -18.15
N GLY A 158 6.71 1.05 -17.27
CA GLY A 158 8.05 1.53 -17.61
C GLY A 158 9.02 0.41 -18.03
N GLU A 159 9.85 0.70 -19.04
CA GLU A 159 10.87 -0.23 -19.57
C GLU A 159 12.00 -0.53 -18.56
N THR A 160 12.26 0.39 -17.62
CA THR A 160 13.24 0.17 -16.54
C THR A 160 12.82 -0.96 -15.62
N ALA A 161 11.53 -1.03 -15.25
CA ALA A 161 11.00 -2.16 -14.48
C ALA A 161 11.09 -3.47 -15.28
N HIS A 162 10.89 -3.41 -16.59
CA HIS A 162 10.94 -4.58 -17.46
C HIS A 162 12.33 -5.23 -17.54
N ASN A 163 13.42 -4.46 -17.66
CA ASN A 163 14.76 -5.04 -17.78
C ASN A 163 15.21 -5.77 -16.51
N ASP A 164 14.92 -5.19 -15.33
CA ASP A 164 15.23 -5.80 -14.04
C ASP A 164 14.38 -7.06 -13.82
N ILE A 165 13.08 -6.99 -14.12
CA ILE A 165 12.16 -8.13 -13.99
C ILE A 165 12.53 -9.26 -14.95
N LEU A 166 12.79 -8.97 -16.23
CA LEU A 166 13.15 -10.00 -17.21
C LEU A 166 14.48 -10.68 -16.91
N SER A 167 15.46 -9.95 -16.35
CA SER A 167 16.76 -10.53 -16.01
C SER A 167 16.63 -11.66 -14.97
N SER A 168 15.61 -11.57 -14.12
CA SER A 168 15.35 -12.53 -13.05
C SER A 168 14.31 -13.59 -13.38
N ARG A 169 13.32 -13.23 -14.21
CA ARG A 169 12.16 -14.07 -14.56
C ARG A 169 11.72 -13.78 -16.00
N PRO A 170 12.43 -14.30 -17.02
CA PRO A 170 12.21 -13.95 -18.43
C PRO A 170 10.82 -14.32 -19.00
N ASN A 171 10.02 -15.10 -18.26
CA ASN A 171 8.61 -15.40 -18.57
C ASN A 171 7.74 -15.37 -17.30
N GLY A 172 8.09 -14.50 -16.35
CA GLY A 172 7.43 -14.40 -15.06
C GLY A 172 6.04 -13.78 -15.15
N THR A 173 5.19 -14.17 -14.20
CA THR A 173 4.04 -13.38 -13.80
C THR A 173 4.47 -12.49 -12.63
N PHE A 174 4.15 -11.20 -12.68
CA PHE A 174 4.42 -10.27 -11.58
C PHE A 174 3.15 -9.46 -11.24
N PRO A 175 2.98 -9.09 -9.96
CA PRO A 175 1.86 -8.28 -9.54
C PRO A 175 2.11 -6.80 -9.83
N VAL A 176 1.10 -6.12 -10.38
CA VAL A 176 1.00 -4.67 -10.43
C VAL A 176 -0.04 -4.22 -9.42
N LEU A 177 0.33 -3.31 -8.53
CA LEU A 177 -0.57 -2.71 -7.55
C LEU A 177 -1.26 -1.49 -8.17
N PHE A 178 -2.50 -1.68 -8.63
CA PHE A 178 -3.31 -0.62 -9.21
C PHE A 178 -4.13 0.08 -8.13
N GLN A 179 -4.02 1.41 -8.05
CA GLN A 179 -4.68 2.23 -7.05
C GLN A 179 -5.81 3.05 -7.67
N PHE A 180 -6.98 2.99 -7.05
CA PHE A 180 -8.14 3.75 -7.48
C PHE A 180 -8.93 4.26 -6.27
N LEU A 181 -9.76 5.29 -6.49
CA LEU A 181 -10.64 5.82 -5.46
C LEU A 181 -11.85 4.90 -5.29
N VAL A 182 -12.16 4.54 -4.05
CA VAL A 182 -13.48 4.07 -3.66
C VAL A 182 -14.18 5.10 -2.79
N SER A 183 -15.50 5.26 -2.96
CA SER A 183 -16.31 6.24 -2.23
C SER A 183 -17.77 5.80 -2.12
N TYR A 184 -18.46 6.29 -1.09
CA TYR A 184 -19.90 6.05 -0.85
C TYR A 184 -20.85 6.94 -1.65
N THR A 185 -20.32 7.86 -2.44
CA THR A 185 -21.13 8.79 -3.23
C THR A 185 -21.83 8.05 -4.37
N SER A 186 -23.10 8.36 -4.63
CA SER A 186 -23.93 7.73 -5.68
C SER A 186 -23.48 7.98 -7.12
N ILE A 187 -22.39 8.74 -7.32
CA ILE A 187 -21.82 9.02 -8.64
C ILE A 187 -20.72 8.03 -9.06
N MET A 188 -20.27 7.14 -8.17
CA MET A 188 -19.13 6.25 -8.42
C MET A 188 -19.49 5.09 -9.35
N GLY A 189 -18.66 4.85 -10.35
CA GLY A 189 -18.82 3.78 -11.33
C GLY A 189 -17.87 2.61 -11.14
N LYS A 190 -17.91 1.71 -12.12
CA LYS A 190 -16.96 0.61 -12.26
C LYS A 190 -16.02 0.87 -13.44
N ALA A 191 -14.83 0.27 -13.40
CA ALA A 191 -13.93 0.23 -14.54
C ALA A 191 -13.44 -1.19 -14.81
N ILE A 192 -13.24 -1.51 -16.08
CA ILE A 192 -12.62 -2.74 -16.56
C ILE A 192 -11.15 -2.45 -16.77
N ILE A 193 -10.28 -3.24 -16.15
CA ILE A 193 -8.84 -3.20 -16.34
C ILE A 193 -8.40 -4.46 -17.09
N ASP A 194 -7.68 -4.27 -18.18
CA ASP A 194 -7.22 -5.34 -19.07
C ASP A 194 -5.86 -5.00 -19.68
N CYS A 195 -5.13 -6.02 -20.13
CA CYS A 195 -3.87 -5.84 -20.84
C CYS A 195 -4.15 -5.54 -22.31
N HIS A 196 -3.52 -4.50 -22.83
CA HIS A 196 -3.78 -3.99 -24.18
C HIS A 196 -2.72 -4.41 -25.20
N SER A 197 -1.45 -4.27 -24.85
CA SER A 197 -0.32 -4.56 -25.74
C SER A 197 0.90 -5.01 -24.92
N GLY A 198 1.76 -5.85 -25.51
CA GLY A 198 3.02 -6.32 -24.92
C GLY A 198 2.91 -7.27 -23.72
N CYS A 199 1.73 -7.43 -23.14
CA CYS A 199 1.53 -8.29 -21.97
C CYS A 199 0.12 -8.89 -21.95
N ASN A 200 -0.07 -9.91 -21.10
CA ASN A 200 -1.34 -10.58 -20.90
C ASN A 200 -1.73 -10.54 -19.43
N CYS A 201 -3.02 -10.33 -19.16
CA CYS A 201 -3.58 -10.44 -17.83
C CYS A 201 -5.06 -10.82 -17.91
N LYS A 202 -5.61 -11.26 -16.79
CA LYS A 202 -7.05 -11.51 -16.68
C LYS A 202 -7.78 -10.18 -16.54
N GLN A 203 -8.77 -9.95 -17.40
CA GLN A 203 -9.67 -8.82 -17.27
C GLN A 203 -10.25 -8.77 -15.84
N THR A 204 -10.09 -7.63 -15.18
CA THR A 204 -10.50 -7.42 -13.79
C THR A 204 -11.47 -6.24 -13.71
N LEU A 205 -12.53 -6.38 -12.94
CA LEU A 205 -13.52 -5.32 -12.70
C LEU A 205 -13.21 -4.64 -11.37
N ALA A 206 -12.99 -3.32 -11.40
CA ALA A 206 -12.85 -2.50 -10.21
C ALA A 206 -14.14 -1.72 -9.96
N ASP A 207 -14.74 -1.88 -8.78
CA ASP A 207 -15.89 -1.09 -8.35
C ASP A 207 -15.43 0.08 -7.46
N GLY A 208 -15.67 1.31 -7.93
CA GLY A 208 -15.36 2.54 -7.22
C GLY A 208 -16.36 2.88 -6.11
N HIS A 209 -17.41 2.10 -5.93
CA HIS A 209 -18.41 2.32 -4.89
C HIS A 209 -18.21 1.40 -3.67
N ILE A 210 -18.44 1.96 -2.48
CA ILE A 210 -18.52 1.23 -1.20
C ILE A 210 -19.71 1.75 -0.39
N THR A 211 -20.24 0.96 0.54
CA THR A 211 -21.41 1.36 1.34
C THR A 211 -21.02 2.15 2.58
N GLU A 212 -19.80 1.93 3.08
CA GLU A 212 -19.24 2.64 4.23
C GLU A 212 -19.00 4.10 3.88
N LYS A 213 -19.41 5.02 4.75
CA LYS A 213 -19.35 6.49 4.54
C LYS A 213 -17.93 7.06 4.63
N ILE A 214 -17.00 6.51 3.86
CA ILE A 214 -15.61 6.90 3.75
C ILE A 214 -15.20 6.95 2.27
N SER A 215 -14.18 7.75 1.97
CA SER A 215 -13.55 7.73 0.64
C SER A 215 -12.07 7.39 0.82
N VAL A 216 -11.65 6.27 0.27
CA VAL A 216 -10.30 5.74 0.47
C VAL A 216 -9.67 5.32 -0.85
N THR A 217 -8.35 5.27 -0.89
CA THR A 217 -7.65 4.66 -2.02
C THR A 217 -7.63 3.16 -1.82
N ARG A 218 -8.21 2.42 -2.76
CA ARG A 218 -8.17 0.95 -2.78
C ARG A 218 -7.06 0.50 -3.72
N MET A 219 -6.31 -0.50 -3.27
CA MET A 219 -5.33 -1.21 -4.08
C MET A 219 -5.95 -2.52 -4.58
N MET A 220 -5.70 -2.86 -5.84
CA MET A 220 -5.92 -4.19 -6.36
C MET A 220 -4.66 -4.72 -7.02
N GLN A 221 -4.46 -6.04 -6.96
CA GLN A 221 -3.35 -6.70 -7.61
C GLN A 221 -3.77 -7.19 -8.99
N ILE A 222 -3.07 -6.75 -10.01
CA ILE A 222 -3.21 -7.24 -11.38
C ILE A 222 -2.00 -8.11 -11.67
N HIS A 223 -2.23 -9.39 -11.93
CA HIS A 223 -1.15 -10.31 -12.28
C HIS A 223 -0.91 -10.21 -13.79
N ILE A 224 0.25 -9.68 -14.16
CA ILE A 224 0.65 -9.47 -15.55
C ILE A 224 1.68 -10.52 -15.93
N HIS A 225 1.42 -11.17 -17.06
CA HIS A 225 2.40 -11.98 -17.76
C HIS A 225 3.04 -11.13 -18.87
N TRP A 226 4.33 -10.83 -18.73
CA TRP A 226 5.09 -10.00 -19.67
C TRP A 226 6.27 -10.82 -20.22
N PRO A 227 6.13 -11.45 -21.40
CA PRO A 227 7.18 -12.27 -21.98
C PRO A 227 8.40 -11.44 -22.38
N ALA A 228 9.60 -12.04 -22.31
CA ALA A 228 10.79 -11.40 -22.87
C ALA A 228 10.57 -11.01 -24.34
N HIS A 229 11.04 -9.81 -24.72
CA HIS A 229 10.99 -9.28 -26.10
C HIS A 229 9.60 -8.94 -26.66
N SER A 230 8.56 -8.87 -25.83
CA SER A 230 7.19 -8.57 -26.27
C SER A 230 6.87 -7.07 -26.47
N GLY A 231 7.85 -6.19 -26.25
CA GLY A 231 7.66 -4.73 -26.32
C GLY A 231 7.11 -4.14 -25.02
N PRO A 232 6.68 -2.86 -25.01
CA PRO A 232 6.14 -2.21 -23.82
C PRO A 232 4.78 -2.83 -23.42
N CYS A 233 4.57 -3.05 -22.12
CA CYS A 233 3.30 -3.51 -21.58
C CYS A 233 2.37 -2.31 -21.34
N ASP A 234 1.27 -2.29 -22.07
CA ASP A 234 0.24 -1.26 -21.96
C ASP A 234 -1.00 -1.84 -21.24
N LEU A 235 -1.39 -1.23 -20.13
CA LEU A 235 -2.64 -1.50 -19.43
C LEU A 235 -3.74 -0.56 -19.91
N LYS A 236 -4.94 -1.10 -20.15
CA LYS A 236 -6.13 -0.33 -20.52
C LYS A 236 -7.13 -0.33 -19.39
N VAL A 237 -7.57 0.86 -19.00
CA VAL A 237 -8.67 1.09 -18.07
C VAL A 237 -9.84 1.67 -18.84
N THR A 238 -10.97 0.97 -18.83
CA THR A 238 -12.20 1.38 -19.52
C THR A 238 -13.32 1.61 -18.52
N VAL A 239 -13.96 2.78 -18.53
CA VAL A 239 -15.15 3.01 -17.68
C VAL A 239 -16.26 2.07 -18.12
N SER A 240 -16.81 1.28 -17.21
CA SER A 240 -17.83 0.30 -17.51
C SER A 240 -19.19 0.95 -17.78
N ASN A 241 -19.95 0.35 -18.70
CA ASN A 241 -21.38 0.65 -18.88
C ASN A 241 -22.22 0.15 -17.70
N GLU A 242 -21.70 -0.81 -16.93
CA GLU A 242 -22.32 -1.28 -15.70
C GLU A 242 -21.88 -0.44 -14.51
N THR A 243 -22.82 -0.11 -13.63
CA THR A 243 -22.55 0.59 -12.37
C THR A 243 -23.40 0.01 -11.26
N SER A 244 -22.93 0.14 -10.02
CA SER A 244 -23.69 -0.17 -8.80
C SER A 244 -24.45 1.05 -8.26
N THR A 245 -24.29 2.21 -8.89
CA THR A 245 -24.85 3.49 -8.47
C THR A 245 -25.55 4.21 -9.63
N GLU A 246 -25.86 5.51 -9.47
CA GLU A 246 -26.47 6.35 -10.51
C GLU A 246 -25.42 6.93 -11.48
N GLY A 247 -24.13 6.88 -11.13
CA GLY A 247 -23.05 7.48 -11.92
C GLY A 247 -21.95 6.52 -12.36
N HIS A 248 -21.06 7.05 -13.20
CA HIS A 248 -19.94 6.32 -13.80
C HIS A 248 -18.57 6.91 -13.45
N LYS A 249 -18.48 7.74 -12.40
CA LYS A 249 -17.22 8.36 -12.00
C LYS A 249 -16.24 7.28 -11.54
N PHE A 250 -15.10 7.20 -12.21
CA PHE A 250 -13.99 6.36 -11.80
C PHE A 250 -12.71 7.20 -11.74
N LYS A 251 -11.88 6.98 -10.71
CA LYS A 251 -10.61 7.68 -10.54
C LYS A 251 -9.47 6.72 -10.33
N VAL A 252 -8.46 6.80 -11.21
CA VAL A 252 -7.19 6.09 -11.08
C VAL A 252 -6.15 7.02 -10.44
N ARG A 253 -5.38 6.49 -9.50
CA ARG A 253 -4.40 7.24 -8.70
C ARG A 253 -2.95 6.85 -8.95
N ALA A 254 -2.68 5.57 -9.17
CA ALA A 254 -1.36 5.00 -9.37
C ALA A 254 -1.46 3.63 -10.04
#